data_AF-A0A7J7D194-F1
#
_entry.id   AF-A0A7J7D194-F1
#
_cell.length_a   1.000
_cell.length_b   1.000
_cell.length_c   1.000
_cell.angle_alpha   90.00
_cell.angle_beta   90.00
_cell.angle_gamma   90.00
#
_symmetry.space_group_name_H-M   'P 1'
#
loop_
_entity.id
_entity.type
_entity.pdbx_description
1 polymer ?
#
loop_
_entity_poly.entity_id
_entity_poly.type
_entity_poly.pdbx_seq_one_letter_code
_entity_poly.pdbx_strand_id
1 'polypeptide(L)'
;MQLSHQLIIVTTESLIRVFTDAENSVSCNFLLHLLKAGLMMNINYELFNKLERRITLMLEQCCVQDLLVNAYYDCRIIIRVVEAYASFVLRDPAPKAFAVRRLIDEFLTQIARDK
;
A
#
# COMPACT_ATOMS: atom_id res chain seq x y z
N MET A 1 -14.54 -12.23 -22.98
CA MET A 1 -14.21 -12.10 -21.55
C MET A 1 -12.75 -12.44 -21.20
N GLN A 2 -12.11 -13.44 -21.82
CA GLN A 2 -10.72 -13.81 -21.47
C GLN A 2 -9.67 -12.77 -21.93
N LEU A 3 -9.86 -12.20 -23.13
CA LEU A 3 -9.00 -11.13 -23.68
C LEU A 3 -9.05 -9.84 -22.86
N SER A 4 -10.24 -9.46 -22.37
CA SER A 4 -10.42 -8.28 -21.51
C SER A 4 -9.76 -8.47 -20.14
N HIS A 5 -9.83 -9.68 -19.56
CA HIS A 5 -9.16 -9.97 -18.30
C HIS A 5 -7.63 -9.93 -18.43
N GLN A 6 -7.09 -10.52 -19.50
CA GLN A 6 -5.65 -10.49 -19.78
C GLN A 6 -5.14 -9.07 -20.02
N LEU A 7 -5.92 -8.24 -20.71
CA LEU A 7 -5.58 -6.84 -20.94
C LEU A 7 -5.49 -6.08 -19.61
N ILE A 8 -6.44 -6.28 -18.70
CA ILE A 8 -6.44 -5.63 -17.38
C ILE A 8 -5.22 -6.04 -16.54
N ILE A 9 -4.83 -7.33 -16.56
CA ILE A 9 -3.61 -7.81 -15.88
C ILE A 9 -2.38 -7.10 -16.45
N VAL A 10 -2.20 -7.12 -17.78
CA VAL A 10 -1.03 -6.51 -18.43
C VAL A 10 -0.98 -5.01 -18.17
N THR A 11 -2.11 -4.30 -18.23
CA THR A 11 -2.18 -2.88 -17.90
C THR A 11 -1.79 -2.64 -16.45
N THR A 12 -2.27 -3.44 -15.51
CA THR A 12 -1.93 -3.31 -14.09
C THR A 12 -0.43 -3.52 -13.87
N GLU A 13 0.15 -4.56 -14.46
CA GLU A 13 1.59 -4.84 -14.39
C GLU A 13 2.44 -3.73 -15.01
N SER A 14 2.02 -3.17 -16.14
CA SER A 14 2.69 -2.04 -16.79
C SER A 14 2.67 -0.79 -15.91
N LEU A 15 1.52 -0.45 -15.31
CA LEU A 15 1.41 0.68 -14.40
C LEU A 15 2.32 0.49 -13.18
N ILE A 16 2.39 -0.72 -12.62
CA ILE A 16 3.29 -1.01 -11.51
C ILE A 16 4.74 -0.73 -11.90
N ARG A 17 5.20 -1.23 -13.04
CA ARG A 17 6.58 -0.99 -13.51
C ARG A 17 6.89 0.50 -13.66
N VAL A 18 5.97 1.27 -14.24
CA VAL A 18 6.15 2.73 -14.42
C VAL A 18 6.22 3.45 -13.08
N PHE A 19 5.33 3.11 -12.15
CA PHE A 19 5.23 3.81 -10.88
C PHE A 19 6.19 3.30 -9.80
N THR A 20 6.80 2.12 -9.95
CA THR A 20 7.84 1.68 -9.01
C THR A 20 9.12 2.49 -9.12
N ASP A 21 9.45 3.02 -10.30
CA ASP A 21 10.73 3.70 -10.54
C ASP A 21 10.65 5.23 -10.42
N ALA A 22 9.46 5.82 -10.58
CA ALA A 22 9.29 7.27 -10.62
C ALA A 22 8.96 7.87 -9.23
N GLU A 23 9.94 8.21 -8.40
CA GLU A 23 9.74 8.87 -7.08
C GLU A 23 8.78 10.08 -7.14
N ASN A 24 7.86 10.19 -6.17
CA ASN A 24 6.88 11.28 -6.03
C ASN A 24 5.91 11.51 -7.21
N SER A 25 5.83 10.59 -8.17
CA SER A 25 4.94 10.72 -9.34
C SER A 25 3.44 10.51 -9.04
N VAL A 26 3.13 9.79 -7.97
CA VAL A 26 1.75 9.39 -7.60
C VAL A 26 1.58 9.38 -6.08
N SER A 27 0.34 9.57 -5.60
CA SER A 27 0.04 9.58 -4.17
C SER A 27 0.10 8.17 -3.56
N CYS A 28 0.35 8.11 -2.24
CA CYS A 28 0.27 6.87 -1.45
C CYS A 28 -1.09 6.17 -1.64
N ASN A 29 -2.18 6.93 -1.64
CA ASN A 29 -3.53 6.41 -1.87
C ASN A 29 -3.68 5.75 -3.25
N PHE A 30 -3.12 6.33 -4.31
CA PHE A 30 -3.15 5.71 -5.64
C PHE A 30 -2.40 4.37 -5.65
N LEU A 31 -1.23 4.29 -5.00
CA LEU A 31 -0.47 3.05 -4.91
C LEU A 31 -1.21 1.97 -4.10
N LEU A 32 -1.93 2.35 -3.04
CA LEU A 32 -2.78 1.42 -2.28
C LEU A 32 -3.93 0.87 -3.14
N HIS A 33 -4.56 1.70 -3.96
CA HIS A 33 -5.56 1.23 -4.93
C HIS A 33 -4.96 0.30 -6.00
N LEU A 34 -3.75 0.60 -6.45
CA LEU A 34 -3.03 -0.26 -7.40
C LEU A 34 -2.66 -1.61 -6.75
N LEU A 35 -2.31 -1.62 -5.47
CA LEU A 35 -2.05 -2.84 -4.70
C LEU A 35 -3.31 -3.70 -4.58
N LYS A 36 -4.46 -3.08 -4.31
CA LYS A 36 -5.77 -3.75 -4.33
C LYS A 36 -6.05 -4.40 -5.69
N ALA A 37 -5.85 -3.65 -6.77
CA ALA A 37 -6.05 -4.16 -8.13
C ALA A 37 -5.12 -5.34 -8.41
N GLY A 38 -3.84 -5.25 -8.03
CA GLY A 38 -2.87 -6.33 -8.15
C GLY A 38 -3.29 -7.61 -7.42
N LEU A 39 -3.80 -7.48 -6.18
CA LEU A 39 -4.33 -8.61 -5.40
C LEU A 39 -5.52 -9.28 -6.09
N MET A 40 -6.47 -8.49 -6.58
CA MET A 40 -7.68 -9.03 -7.24
C MET A 40 -7.35 -9.74 -8.56
N MET A 41 -6.27 -9.35 -9.22
CA MET A 41 -5.91 -9.82 -10.56
C MET A 41 -4.85 -10.94 -10.57
N ASN A 42 -4.32 -11.35 -9.41
CA ASN A 42 -3.22 -12.32 -9.29
C ASN A 42 -2.03 -11.98 -10.22
N ILE A 43 -1.60 -10.72 -10.19
CA ILE A 43 -0.44 -10.27 -10.97
C ILE A 43 0.86 -10.95 -10.53
N ASN A 44 1.91 -10.85 -11.35
CA ASN A 44 3.22 -11.41 -11.03
C ASN A 44 3.74 -11.01 -9.63
N TYR A 45 4.16 -12.00 -8.84
CA TYR A 45 4.60 -11.83 -7.45
C TYR A 45 5.81 -10.88 -7.29
N GLU A 46 6.73 -10.84 -8.25
CA GLU A 46 7.88 -9.94 -8.20
C GLU A 46 7.45 -8.47 -8.35
N LEU A 47 6.52 -8.20 -9.27
CA LEU A 47 5.94 -6.86 -9.44
C LEU A 47 5.13 -6.46 -8.22
N PHE A 48 4.38 -7.40 -7.67
CA PHE A 48 3.61 -7.22 -6.45
C PHE A 48 4.50 -6.81 -5.27
N ASN A 49 5.62 -7.51 -5.05
CA ASN A 49 6.58 -7.19 -3.99
C ASN A 49 7.27 -5.83 -4.20
N LYS A 50 7.58 -5.46 -5.45
CA LYS A 50 8.14 -4.14 -5.76
C LYS A 50 7.16 -3.02 -5.39
N LEU A 51 5.87 -3.22 -5.68
CA LEU A 51 4.82 -2.28 -5.28
C LEU A 51 4.67 -2.19 -3.75
N GLU A 52 4.62 -3.32 -3.04
CA GLU A 52 4.55 -3.35 -1.57
C GLU A 52 5.74 -2.62 -0.93
N ARG A 53 6.96 -2.86 -1.44
CA ARG A 53 8.17 -2.18 -0.96
C ARG A 53 8.11 -0.67 -1.19
N ARG A 54 7.59 -0.23 -2.33
CA ARG A 54 7.45 1.20 -2.61
C ARG A 54 6.42 1.87 -1.69
N ILE A 55 5.28 1.23 -1.47
CA ILE A 55 4.26 1.72 -0.53
C ILE A 55 4.87 1.83 0.88
N THR A 56 5.63 0.82 1.29
CA THR A 56 6.35 0.79 2.57
C THR A 56 7.25 2.02 2.75
N LEU A 57 7.97 2.43 1.71
CA LEU A 57 8.83 3.63 1.74
C LEU A 57 8.03 4.94 1.78
N MET A 58 6.82 4.96 1.23
CA MET A 58 5.96 6.14 1.22
C MET A 58 5.10 6.27 2.48
N LEU A 59 4.96 5.22 3.30
CA LEU A 59 4.13 5.23 4.51
C LEU A 59 4.55 6.29 5.52
N GLU A 60 5.83 6.67 5.56
CA GLU A 60 6.31 7.74 6.44
C GLU A 60 5.69 9.10 6.07
N GLN A 61 5.41 9.31 4.78
CA GLN A 61 4.83 10.53 4.22
C GLN A 61 3.29 10.42 4.05
N CYS A 62 2.74 9.23 4.27
CA CYS A 62 1.32 8.94 4.08
C CYS A 62 0.50 9.48 5.27
N CYS A 63 -0.68 10.04 5.00
CA CYS A 63 -1.60 10.49 6.04
C CYS A 63 -2.53 9.34 6.44
N VAL A 64 -2.96 9.28 7.72
CA VAL A 64 -3.90 8.24 8.17
C VAL A 64 -5.19 8.20 7.36
N GLN A 65 -5.62 9.33 6.80
CA GLN A 65 -6.79 9.40 5.91
C GLN A 65 -6.64 8.49 4.67
N ASP A 66 -5.43 8.38 4.11
CA ASP A 66 -5.16 7.53 2.93
C ASP A 66 -5.26 6.03 3.27
N LEU A 67 -4.83 5.66 4.48
CA LEU A 67 -5.00 4.30 5.01
C LEU A 67 -6.44 4.02 5.38
N LEU A 68 -7.12 4.96 6.02
CA LEU A 68 -8.51 4.82 6.48
C LEU A 68 -9.51 4.63 5.35
N VAL A 69 -9.34 5.37 4.25
CA VAL A 69 -10.16 5.18 3.05
C VAL A 69 -10.03 3.72 2.60
N ASN A 70 -8.84 3.12 2.61
CA ASN A 70 -8.66 1.72 2.24
C ASN A 70 -9.09 0.73 3.35
N ALA A 71 -8.97 1.11 4.63
CA ALA A 71 -9.38 0.33 5.81
C ALA A 71 -10.87 -0.03 5.77
N TYR A 72 -11.69 0.96 5.40
CA TYR A 72 -13.13 0.83 5.35
C TYR A 72 -13.59 -0.16 4.27
N TYR A 73 -12.76 -0.45 3.27
CA TYR A 73 -13.12 -1.31 2.14
C TYR A 73 -12.44 -2.68 2.12
N ASP A 74 -11.21 -2.84 2.63
CA ASP A 74 -10.54 -4.17 2.72
C ASP A 74 -9.39 -4.18 3.75
N CYS A 75 -9.63 -4.79 4.92
CA CYS A 75 -8.64 -4.92 5.98
C CYS A 75 -7.41 -5.76 5.60
N ARG A 76 -7.51 -6.62 4.58
CA ARG A 76 -6.37 -7.47 4.14
C ARG A 76 -5.24 -6.64 3.54
N ILE A 77 -5.57 -5.52 2.90
CA ILE A 77 -4.58 -4.58 2.35
C ILE A 77 -3.79 -3.95 3.50
N ILE A 78 -4.49 -3.51 4.54
CA ILE A 78 -3.85 -2.90 5.70
C ILE A 78 -2.94 -3.89 6.42
N ILE A 79 -3.42 -5.11 6.67
CA ILE A 79 -2.62 -6.15 7.31
C ILE A 79 -1.33 -6.39 6.53
N ARG A 80 -1.41 -6.57 5.20
CA ARG A 80 -0.22 -6.77 4.35
C ARG A 80 0.75 -5.59 4.39
N VAL A 81 0.23 -4.37 4.27
CA VAL A 81 1.06 -3.15 4.30
C VAL A 81 1.76 -2.99 5.64
N VAL A 82 1.06 -3.28 6.75
CA VAL A 82 1.63 -3.26 8.10
C VAL A 82 2.66 -4.37 8.29
N GLU A 83 2.40 -5.59 7.81
CA GLU A 83 3.35 -6.72 7.86
C GLU A 83 4.61 -6.47 7.03
N ALA A 84 4.45 -5.91 5.82
CA ALA A 84 5.55 -5.52 4.95
C ALA A 84 6.41 -4.42 5.61
N TYR A 85 5.75 -3.42 6.21
CA TYR A 85 6.43 -2.38 6.95
C TYR A 85 7.15 -2.90 8.19
N ALA A 86 6.49 -3.71 9.03
CA ALA A 86 7.12 -4.33 10.20
C ALA A 86 8.34 -5.16 9.79
N SER A 87 8.23 -5.95 8.72
CA SER A 87 9.34 -6.74 8.17
C SER A 87 10.49 -5.86 7.65
N PHE A 88 10.18 -4.68 7.10
CA PHE A 88 11.17 -3.70 6.67
C PHE A 88 11.87 -3.00 7.84
N VAL A 89 11.12 -2.58 8.87
CA VAL A 89 11.63 -1.96 10.11
C VAL A 89 12.52 -2.93 10.89
N LEU A 90 12.13 -4.20 10.98
CA LEU A 90 12.92 -5.23 11.68
C LEU A 90 14.26 -5.51 11.01
N ARG A 91 14.42 -5.21 9.71
CA ARG A 91 15.69 -5.30 8.98
C ARG A 91 16.60 -4.10 9.19
N ASP A 92 16.09 -2.96 9.64
CA ASP A 92 16.85 -1.73 9.86
C ASP A 92 16.19 -0.89 10.99
N PRO A 93 16.68 -1.01 12.24
CA PRO A 93 16.03 -0.46 13.44
C PRO A 93 16.16 1.06 13.62
N ALA A 94 16.43 1.83 12.57
CA ALA A 94 16.32 3.31 12.57
C ALA A 94 14.84 3.76 12.83
N PRO A 95 14.50 5.05 13.00
CA PRO A 95 13.26 5.53 13.65
C PRO A 95 11.95 5.32 12.84
N LYS A 96 11.93 4.32 11.98
CA LYS A 96 10.83 3.84 11.14
C LYS A 96 9.68 3.27 12.00
N ALA A 97 9.95 2.71 13.18
CA ALA A 97 8.88 2.29 14.11
C ALA A 97 7.89 3.43 14.50
N PHE A 98 8.30 4.70 14.38
CA PHE A 98 7.43 5.84 14.67
C PHE A 98 6.32 6.05 13.65
N ALA A 99 6.51 5.70 12.37
CA ALA A 99 5.48 5.96 11.36
C ALA A 99 4.26 5.04 11.55
N VAL A 100 4.46 3.73 11.71
CA VAL A 100 3.35 2.81 11.98
C VAL A 100 2.68 3.11 13.30
N ARG A 101 3.45 3.42 14.34
CA ARG A 101 2.88 3.84 15.63
C ARG A 101 2.02 5.10 15.47
N ARG A 102 2.53 6.14 14.80
CA ARG A 102 1.77 7.36 14.50
C ARG A 102 0.47 7.05 13.75
N LEU A 103 0.52 6.17 12.74
CA LEU A 103 -0.64 5.80 11.94
C LEU A 103 -1.69 5.05 12.77
N ILE A 104 -1.27 4.14 13.67
CA ILE A 104 -2.16 3.45 14.59
C ILE A 104 -2.77 4.44 15.60
N ASP A 105 -1.95 5.31 16.18
CA ASP A 105 -2.39 6.31 17.17
C ASP A 105 -3.40 7.31 16.55
N GLU A 106 -3.14 7.80 15.33
CA GLU A 106 -4.05 8.67 14.57
C GLU A 106 -5.36 7.93 14.21
N PHE A 107 -5.31 6.65 13.81
CA PHE A 107 -6.49 5.82 13.52
C PHE A 107 -7.37 5.64 14.76
N LEU A 108 -6.77 5.26 15.90
CA LEU A 108 -7.48 5.11 17.17
C LEU A 108 -8.10 6.43 17.65
N THR A 109 -7.37 7.54 17.46
CA THR A 109 -7.87 8.89 17.79
C THR A 109 -9.08 9.28 16.95
N GLN A 110 -9.11 8.94 15.66
CA GLN A 110 -10.28 9.20 14.81
C GLN A 110 -11.50 8.37 15.24
N ILE A 111 -11.33 7.07 15.49
CA ILE A 111 -12.43 6.21 15.99
C ILE A 111 -12.99 6.74 17.32
N ALA A 112 -12.14 7.27 18.19
CA ALA A 112 -12.57 7.82 19.47
C ALA A 112 -13.36 9.13 19.34
N ARG A 113 -13.19 9.90 18.24
CA ARG A 113 -13.92 11.16 17.98
C ARG A 113 -15.28 10.94 17.32
N ASP A 114 -15.46 9.81 16.63
CA ASP A 114 -16.72 9.44 15.98
C ASP A 114 -17.74 8.81 16.96
N LYS A 115 -17.44 8.77 18.27
CA LYS A 115 -18.33 8.35 19.37
C LYS A 115 -18.65 9.52 20.30
#